data_AF-A0A975H4S6-F1
#
_entry.id   AF-A0A975H4S6-F1
#
_cell.length_a   1.000
_cell.length_b   1.000
_cell.length_c   1.000
_cell.angle_alpha   90.00
_cell.angle_beta   90.00
_cell.angle_gamma   90.00
#
_symmetry.space_group_name_H-M   'P 1'
#
loop_
_entity.id
_entity.type
_entity.pdbx_description
1 polymer ?
#
loop_
_entity_poly.entity_id
_entity_poly.type
_entity_poly.pdbx_seq_one_letter_code
_entity_poly.pdbx_strand_id
1 'polypeptide(L)'
;MLRERLMWIAWPAFLVAAVLEMMVFAVLDPETLTLFGERAGWSRYAVYTITFFIFWIMMMVCSGLTTLLAMSPFEVNRHKLK
;
A
#
# COMPACT_ATOMS: atom_id res chain seq x y z
N MET A 1 17.70 1.15 -12.57
CA MET A 1 16.65 2.18 -12.77
C MET A 1 15.27 1.77 -12.27
N LEU A 2 14.55 0.81 -12.88
CA LEU A 2 13.18 0.48 -12.41
C LEU A 2 13.14 -0.14 -11.00
N ARG A 3 14.08 -1.05 -10.69
CA ARG A 3 14.18 -1.67 -9.36
C ARG A 3 14.45 -0.66 -8.25
N GLU A 4 15.33 0.32 -8.49
CA GLU A 4 15.64 1.38 -7.53
C GLU A 4 14.41 2.28 -7.29
N ARG A 5 13.70 2.65 -8.36
CA ARG A 5 12.44 3.40 -8.25
C ARG A 5 11.37 2.63 -7.47
N LEU A 6 11.25 1.32 -7.69
CA LEU A 6 10.33 0.48 -6.92
C LEU A 6 10.72 0.44 -5.43
N MET A 7 12.00 0.34 -5.10
CA MET A 7 12.45 0.40 -3.69
C MET A 7 12.17 1.76 -3.05
N TRP A 8 12.34 2.86 -3.80
CA TRP A 8 12.04 4.21 -3.31
C TRP A 8 10.56 4.46 -3.05
N ILE A 9 9.68 3.67 -3.66
CA ILE A 9 8.24 3.71 -3.40
C ILE A 9 7.87 2.72 -2.30
N ALA A 10 8.33 1.46 -2.42
CA ALA A 10 7.93 0.37 -1.54
C ALA A 10 8.38 0.58 -0.09
N TRP A 11 9.60 1.11 0.12
CA TRP A 11 10.16 1.28 1.46
C TRP A 11 9.44 2.37 2.30
N PRO A 12 9.25 3.61 1.81
CA PRO A 12 8.46 4.59 2.54
C PRO A 12 7.00 4.16 2.71
N ALA A 13 6.40 3.53 1.68
CA ALA A 13 5.03 3.02 1.74
C ALA A 13 4.87 1.97 2.86
N PHE A 14 5.86 1.10 3.07
CA PHE A 14 5.87 0.10 4.15
C PHE A 14 5.81 0.77 5.53
N LEU A 15 6.66 1.80 5.75
CA LEU A 15 6.71 2.51 7.03
C LEU A 15 5.39 3.24 7.34
N VAL A 16 4.82 3.91 6.35
CA VAL A 16 3.52 4.60 6.52
C VAL A 16 2.39 3.59 6.75
N ALA A 17 2.40 2.45 6.03
CA ALA A 17 1.42 1.39 6.24
C ALA A 17 1.48 0.80 7.66
N ALA A 18 2.69 0.61 8.21
CA ALA A 18 2.86 0.14 9.59
C ALA A 18 2.30 1.15 10.61
N VAL A 19 2.55 2.44 10.42
CA VAL A 19 1.98 3.49 11.28
C VAL A 19 0.46 3.53 11.17
N LEU A 20 -0.07 3.45 9.96
CA LEU A 20 -1.52 3.45 9.71
C LEU A 20 -2.19 2.23 10.35
N GLU A 21 -1.58 1.05 10.23
CA GLU A 21 -2.04 -0.18 10.89
C GLU A 21 -2.15 0.02 12.41
N MET A 22 -1.08 0.52 13.05
CA MET A 22 -1.10 0.80 14.49
C MET A 22 -2.19 1.81 14.87
N MET A 23 -2.38 2.87 14.09
CA MET A 23 -3.42 3.87 14.34
C MET A 23 -4.83 3.31 14.20
N VAL A 24 -5.08 2.52 13.15
CA VAL A 24 -6.40 1.93 12.87
C VAL A 24 -6.77 0.94 13.96
N PHE A 25 -5.88 0.02 14.33
CA PHE A 25 -6.17 -0.98 15.35
C PHE A 25 -5.99 -0.49 16.80
N ALA A 26 -5.43 0.70 17.01
CA ALA A 26 -5.55 1.39 18.29
C ALA A 26 -7.00 1.85 18.55
N VAL A 27 -7.79 2.08 17.50
CA VAL A 27 -9.18 2.54 17.58
C VAL A 27 -10.19 1.43 17.31
N LEU A 28 -9.86 0.51 16.39
CA LEU A 28 -10.73 -0.60 15.99
C LEU A 28 -10.24 -1.91 16.61
N ASP A 29 -11.14 -2.62 17.31
CA ASP A 29 -10.82 -3.95 17.83
C ASP A 29 -10.88 -5.01 16.71
N PRO A 30 -9.76 -5.68 16.39
CA PRO A 30 -9.73 -6.71 15.35
C PRO A 30 -10.66 -7.91 15.65
N GLU A 31 -11.03 -8.18 16.90
CA GLU A 31 -11.96 -9.26 17.25
C GLU A 31 -13.43 -8.94 16.94
N THR A 32 -13.74 -7.66 16.77
CA THR A 32 -15.09 -7.20 16.44
C THR A 32 -15.36 -7.19 14.93
N LEU A 33 -14.35 -7.48 14.11
CA LEU A 33 -14.49 -7.58 12.66
C LEU A 33 -15.32 -8.81 12.27
N THR A 34 -16.57 -8.57 11.92
CA THR A 34 -17.45 -9.56 11.29
C THR A 34 -17.33 -9.44 9.77
N LEU A 35 -16.74 -10.44 9.11
CA LEU A 35 -16.83 -10.54 7.65
C LEU A 35 -18.15 -11.23 7.29
N PHE A 36 -18.94 -10.60 6.43
CA PHE A 36 -20.21 -11.16 5.91
C PHE A 36 -21.26 -11.52 6.98
N GLY A 37 -21.25 -10.85 8.13
CA GLY A 37 -22.25 -11.04 9.19
C GLY A 37 -21.96 -12.18 10.16
N GLU A 38 -20.90 -12.97 9.94
CA GLU A 38 -20.40 -13.93 10.91
C GLU A 38 -19.10 -13.43 11.55
N ARG A 39 -18.84 -13.84 12.80
CA ARG A 39 -17.52 -13.66 13.40
C ARG A 39 -16.56 -14.46 12.55
N ALA A 40 -15.76 -13.75 11.75
CA ALA A 40 -14.69 -14.36 11.00
C ALA A 40 -13.83 -15.06 12.05
N GLY A 41 -13.82 -16.40 12.09
CA GLY A 41 -13.01 -17.18 13.04
C GLY A 41 -11.50 -17.06 12.76
N TRP A 42 -11.08 -15.91 12.25
CA TRP A 42 -9.75 -15.56 11.84
C TRP A 42 -8.97 -15.18 13.09
N SER A 43 -7.73 -15.64 13.17
CA SER A 43 -6.86 -15.21 14.24
C SER A 43 -6.59 -13.71 14.12
N ARG A 44 -6.39 -13.03 15.25
CA ARG A 44 -6.00 -11.60 15.28
C ARG A 44 -4.80 -11.32 14.37
N TYR A 45 -3.83 -12.25 14.34
CA TYR A 45 -2.66 -12.17 13.46
C TYR A 45 -3.00 -12.16 11.97
N ALA A 46 -4.01 -12.92 11.54
CA ALA A 46 -4.43 -12.94 10.14
C ALA A 46 -5.03 -11.58 9.74
N VAL A 47 -5.84 -10.98 10.62
CA VAL A 47 -6.43 -9.66 10.40
C VAL A 47 -5.35 -8.59 10.27
N TYR A 48 -4.42 -8.50 11.22
CA TYR A 48 -3.29 -7.57 11.17
C TYR A 48 -2.50 -7.71 9.86
N THR A 49 -2.05 -8.94 9.56
CA THR A 49 -1.24 -9.20 8.37
C THR A 49 -1.94 -8.78 7.09
N ILE A 50 -3.22 -9.16 6.91
CA ILE A 50 -3.96 -8.84 5.69
C ILE A 50 -4.19 -7.34 5.57
N THR A 51 -4.61 -6.68 6.65
CA THR A 51 -4.84 -5.24 6.67
C THR A 51 -3.54 -4.46 6.41
N PHE A 52 -2.41 -4.89 6.97
CA PHE A 52 -1.09 -4.35 6.67
C PHE A 52 -0.77 -4.41 5.17
N PHE A 53 -0.91 -5.59 4.55
CA PHE A 53 -0.64 -5.74 3.11
C PHE A 53 -1.57 -4.89 2.25
N ILE A 54 -2.85 -4.76 2.62
CA ILE A 54 -3.80 -3.89 1.93
C ILE A 54 -3.32 -2.43 1.99
N PHE A 55 -2.97 -1.94 3.18
CA PHE A 55 -2.46 -0.57 3.34
C PHE A 55 -1.16 -0.37 2.57
N TRP A 56 -0.23 -1.32 2.63
CA TRP A 56 1.06 -1.21 1.94
C TRP A 56 0.89 -1.15 0.42
N ILE A 57 0.09 -2.06 -0.15
CA ILE A 57 -0.19 -2.07 -1.60
C ILE A 57 -0.90 -0.78 -2.02
N MET A 58 -1.88 -0.31 -1.26
CA MET A 58 -2.59 0.93 -1.57
C MET A 58 -1.64 2.13 -1.58
N MET A 59 -0.72 2.22 -0.61
CA MET A 59 0.30 3.27 -0.56
C MET A 59 1.29 3.19 -1.72
N MET A 60 1.68 1.98 -2.13
CA MET A 60 2.51 1.76 -3.32
C MET A 60 1.79 2.20 -4.60
N VAL A 61 0.50 1.88 -4.75
CA VAL A 61 -0.31 2.30 -5.90
C VAL A 61 -0.46 3.82 -5.94
N CYS A 62 -0.79 4.45 -4.81
CA CYS A 62 -0.90 5.90 -4.70
C CYS A 62 0.40 6.59 -5.12
N SER A 63 1.52 6.17 -4.53
CA SER A 63 2.85 6.71 -4.86
C SER A 63 3.23 6.46 -6.32
N GLY A 64 2.93 5.26 -6.85
CA GLY A 64 3.13 4.91 -8.26
C GLY A 64 2.36 5.85 -9.18
N LEU A 65 1.08 6.09 -8.91
CA LEU A 65 0.26 7.05 -9.65
C LEU A 65 0.84 8.47 -9.57
N THR A 66 1.27 8.93 -8.39
CA THR A 66 1.96 10.22 -8.25
C THR A 66 3.20 10.30 -9.12
N THR A 67 4.02 9.25 -9.16
CA THR A 67 5.20 9.24 -10.04
C THR A 67 4.84 9.26 -11.51
N LEU A 68 3.78 8.57 -11.94
CA LEU A 68 3.29 8.58 -13.32
C LEU A 68 2.77 9.97 -13.72
N LEU A 69 2.00 10.62 -12.84
CA LEU A 69 1.50 11.98 -13.03
C LEU A 69 2.62 13.03 -13.05
N ALA A 70 3.70 12.78 -12.31
CA ALA A 70 4.87 13.66 -12.28
C ALA A 70 5.84 13.45 -13.47
N MET A 71 5.61 12.46 -14.35
CA MET A 71 6.46 12.26 -15.52
C MET A 71 6.30 13.40 -16.53
N SER A 72 7.43 13.94 -17.01
CA SER A 72 7.39 15.04 -17.97
C SER A 72 6.89 14.57 -19.36
N PRO A 73 6.21 15.45 -20.13
CA PRO A 73 5.78 15.13 -21.50
C PRO A 73 6.93 14.70 -22.41
N PHE A 74 8.16 15.18 -22.16
CA PHE A 74 9.35 14.79 -22.90
C PHE A 74 9.80 13.35 -22.63
N GLU A 75 9.57 12.81 -21.42
CA GLU A 75 9.83 11.40 -21.13
C GLU A 75 8.74 10.50 -21.71
N VAL A 76 7.47 10.94 -21.67
CA VAL A 76 6.33 10.19 -22.22
C VAL A 76 6.35 10.15 -23.75
N ASN A 77 6.63 11.29 -24.41
CA ASN A 77 6.66 11.41 -25.87
C ASN A 77 8.04 11.14 -26.49
N ARG A 78 9.00 10.59 -25.74
CA ARG A 78 10.30 10.20 -26.32
C ARG A 78 10.08 9.04 -27.29
N HIS A 79 9.79 9.37 -28.55
CA HIS A 79 9.96 8.47 -29.67
C HIS A 79 11.44 8.06 -29.65
N LYS A 80 11.72 6.78 -29.44
CA LYS A 80 13.06 6.24 -29.70
C LYS A 80 13.27 6.32 -31.21
N LEU A 81 13.76 7.47 -31.69
CA LEU A 81 14.39 7.55 -33.00
C LEU A 81 15.58 6.60 -32.95
N LYS A 82 15.38 5.41 -33.54
CA LYS A 82 16.44 4.49 -33.90
C LYS A 82 17.24 5.09 -35.05
#